data_AF-D6CVW8-F1
#
_entry.id   AF-D6CVW8-F1
#
_cell.length_a   1.000
_cell.length_b   1.000
_cell.length_c   1.000
_cell.angle_alpha   90.00
_cell.angle_beta   90.00
_cell.angle_gamma   90.00
#
_symmetry.space_group_name_H-M   'P 1'
#
loop_
_entity.id
_entity.type
_entity.pdbx_description
1 polymer ?
#
loop_
_entity_poly.entity_id
_entity_poly.type
_entity_poly.pdbx_seq_one_letter_code
_entity_poly.pdbx_strand_id
1 'polypeptide(L)'
;MHALPDLPAMIAQCTQQVPAGWMKAIIQNESGGNPLAINVNGGQALAHPPENIAQAQATAAWLYQHGYSFDAGIAQINSANFKRLNLDAKTVFDPCTNIKAAAIIFDQNYRQAYGITQDPQRAILDAISMYNTGSRTQGFANGYVRKIVDTATSNPNIIPLTGKEKQKQTPKDERQKQKQQAPYDPYDVYKASQPAHIKVY
;
A
#
# COMPACT_ATOMS: atom_id res chain seq x y z
N MET A 1 -17.36 -19.54 16.29
CA MET A 1 -16.67 -18.39 15.70
C MET A 1 -15.35 -18.88 15.13
N HIS A 2 -15.26 -19.11 13.82
CA HIS A 2 -13.97 -19.42 13.20
C HIS A 2 -13.18 -18.12 13.18
N ALA A 3 -12.13 -18.03 13.99
CA ALA A 3 -11.17 -16.94 13.87
C ALA A 3 -10.68 -16.93 12.42
N LEU A 4 -10.68 -15.76 11.79
CA LEU A 4 -9.99 -15.58 10.51
C LEU A 4 -8.58 -16.15 10.67
N PRO A 5 -8.05 -16.91 9.67
CA PRO A 5 -6.67 -17.37 9.72
C PRO A 5 -5.75 -16.19 10.03
N ASP A 6 -4.66 -16.44 10.76
CA ASP A 6 -3.65 -15.42 11.04
C ASP A 6 -3.32 -14.66 9.75
N LEU A 7 -3.73 -13.40 9.67
CA LEU A 7 -3.67 -12.58 8.46
C LEU A 7 -2.27 -12.63 7.79
N PRO A 8 -1.15 -12.53 8.54
CA PRO A 8 0.19 -12.83 8.05
C PRO A 8 0.34 -14.15 7.29
N ALA A 9 -0.17 -15.26 7.83
CA ALA A 9 -0.07 -16.59 7.22
C ALA A 9 -0.86 -16.65 5.90
N MET A 10 -2.07 -16.06 5.87
CA MET A 10 -2.85 -15.94 4.64
C MET A 10 -2.09 -15.13 3.59
N ILE A 11 -1.54 -13.96 3.96
CA ILE A 11 -0.76 -13.12 3.04
C ILE A 11 0.41 -13.90 2.44
N ALA A 12 1.17 -14.61 3.27
CA ALA A 12 2.31 -15.41 2.82
C ALA A 12 1.91 -16.54 1.85
N GLN A 13 0.72 -17.11 2.00
CA GLN A 13 0.18 -18.10 1.07
C GLN A 13 -0.25 -17.47 -0.27
N CYS A 14 -0.76 -16.23 -0.23
CA CYS A 14 -1.28 -15.57 -1.42
C CYS A 14 -0.17 -14.88 -2.24
N THR A 15 0.87 -14.33 -1.62
CA THR A 15 1.93 -13.59 -2.32
C THR A 15 3.31 -13.69 -1.66
N GLN A 16 4.35 -13.65 -2.49
CA GLN A 16 5.76 -13.57 -2.11
C GLN A 16 6.44 -12.30 -2.65
N GLN A 17 5.70 -11.45 -3.38
CA GLN A 17 6.23 -10.24 -4.02
C GLN A 17 6.40 -9.08 -3.05
N VAL A 18 5.58 -9.05 -1.98
CA VAL A 18 5.57 -7.98 -0.98
C VAL A 18 5.78 -8.60 0.39
N PRO A 19 6.69 -8.07 1.23
CA PRO A 19 6.85 -8.55 2.58
C PRO A 19 5.52 -8.52 3.35
N ALA A 20 5.19 -9.63 4.02
CA ALA A 20 3.87 -9.83 4.62
C ALA A 20 3.47 -8.72 5.62
N GLY A 21 4.45 -8.12 6.28
CA GLY A 21 4.23 -7.00 7.20
C GLY A 21 3.65 -5.74 6.54
N TRP A 22 4.15 -5.38 5.35
CA TRP A 22 3.63 -4.22 4.59
C TRP A 22 2.21 -4.49 4.09
N MET A 23 1.99 -5.68 3.51
CA MET A 23 0.67 -6.07 3.02
C MET A 23 -0.36 -6.16 4.16
N LYS A 24 0.05 -6.66 5.34
CA LYS A 24 -0.79 -6.68 6.54
C LYS A 24 -1.17 -5.26 6.95
N ALA A 25 -0.21 -4.34 6.99
CA ALA A 25 -0.45 -2.95 7.36
C ALA A 25 -1.41 -2.27 6.38
N ILE A 26 -1.26 -2.52 5.08
CA ILE A 26 -2.21 -2.07 4.04
C ILE A 26 -3.60 -2.61 4.33
N ILE A 27 -3.78 -3.94 4.41
CA ILE A 27 -5.09 -4.57 4.66
C ILE A 27 -5.79 -4.04 5.90
N GLN A 28 -5.05 -3.88 7.01
CA GLN A 28 -5.60 -3.35 8.25
C GLN A 28 -6.09 -1.91 8.10
N ASN A 29 -5.43 -1.11 7.27
CA ASN A 29 -5.79 0.29 7.04
C ASN A 29 -6.83 0.50 5.95
N GLU A 30 -6.92 -0.43 4.99
CA GLU A 30 -7.86 -0.40 3.88
C GLU A 30 -9.25 -0.89 4.31
N SER A 31 -9.33 -2.05 4.97
CA SER A 31 -10.62 -2.70 5.28
C SER A 31 -10.76 -3.18 6.72
N GLY A 32 -9.71 -3.04 7.53
CA GLY A 32 -9.63 -3.72 8.83
C GLY A 32 -9.59 -5.25 8.70
N GLY A 33 -9.29 -5.77 7.50
CA GLY A 33 -9.36 -7.20 7.20
C GLY A 33 -10.75 -7.70 6.77
N ASN A 34 -11.71 -6.81 6.48
CA ASN A 34 -13.02 -7.20 5.97
C ASN A 34 -12.94 -7.55 4.46
N PRO A 35 -13.11 -8.83 4.07
CA PRO A 35 -13.02 -9.22 2.67
C PRO A 35 -14.22 -8.79 1.84
N LEU A 36 -15.31 -8.32 2.45
CA LEU A 36 -16.55 -7.89 1.77
C LEU A 36 -16.66 -6.36 1.63
N ALA A 37 -15.64 -5.61 2.08
CA ALA A 37 -15.66 -4.17 2.08
C ALA A 37 -15.80 -3.59 0.66
N ILE A 38 -16.67 -2.59 0.52
CA ILE A 38 -16.86 -1.79 -0.69
C ILE A 38 -16.87 -0.32 -0.29
N ASN A 39 -16.03 0.48 -0.93
CA ASN A 39 -15.99 1.93 -0.76
C ASN A 39 -16.21 2.62 -2.12
N VAL A 40 -17.21 3.49 -2.25
CA VAL A 40 -17.50 4.18 -3.51
C VAL A 40 -16.81 5.54 -3.54
N ASN A 41 -16.04 5.80 -4.58
CA ASN A 41 -15.32 7.05 -4.75
C ASN A 41 -16.26 8.18 -5.18
N GLY A 42 -15.99 9.40 -4.72
CA GLY A 42 -16.81 10.58 -5.02
C GLY A 42 -17.87 10.93 -3.95
N GLY A 43 -17.80 10.30 -2.77
CA GLY A 43 -18.50 10.77 -1.57
C GLY A 43 -19.88 10.16 -1.31
N GLN A 44 -20.33 9.21 -2.13
CA GLN A 44 -21.58 8.50 -1.89
C GLN A 44 -21.32 7.21 -1.10
N ALA A 45 -21.54 7.23 0.21
CA ALA A 45 -21.51 6.00 0.99
C ALA A 45 -22.64 5.05 0.57
N LEU A 46 -22.39 3.74 0.64
CA LEU A 46 -23.45 2.75 0.53
C LEU A 46 -24.41 2.92 1.71
N ALA A 47 -25.71 2.98 1.44
CA ALA A 47 -26.72 3.05 2.50
C ALA A 47 -26.64 1.84 3.45
N HIS A 48 -26.31 0.67 2.89
CA HIS A 48 -26.10 -0.56 3.63
C HIS A 48 -24.82 -1.24 3.14
N PRO A 49 -23.81 -1.46 4.00
CA PRO A 49 -22.64 -2.26 3.63
C PRO A 49 -23.06 -3.72 3.41
N PRO A 50 -22.38 -4.46 2.51
CA PRO A 50 -22.69 -5.87 2.29
C PRO A 50 -22.44 -6.72 3.54
N GLU A 51 -23.40 -7.57 3.90
CA GLU A 51 -23.32 -8.47 5.04
C GLU A 51 -22.83 -9.88 4.67
N ASN A 52 -22.89 -10.21 3.38
CA ASN A 52 -22.48 -11.50 2.85
C ASN A 52 -21.92 -11.38 1.43
N ILE A 53 -21.28 -12.46 0.97
CA ILE A 53 -20.61 -12.51 -0.34
C ILE A 53 -21.56 -12.24 -1.50
N ALA A 54 -22.80 -12.75 -1.45
CA ALA A 54 -23.76 -12.56 -2.54
C ALA A 54 -24.16 -11.08 -2.67
N GLN A 55 -24.39 -10.40 -1.54
CA GLN A 55 -24.64 -8.97 -1.52
C GLN A 55 -23.43 -8.18 -2.02
N ALA A 56 -22.21 -8.54 -1.61
CA ALA A 56 -21.00 -7.84 -2.02
C ALA A 56 -20.81 -7.94 -3.54
N GLN A 57 -20.97 -9.14 -4.10
CA GLN A 57 -20.88 -9.39 -5.54
C GLN A 57 -21.97 -8.67 -6.33
N ALA A 58 -23.21 -8.68 -5.84
CA ALA A 58 -24.33 -7.98 -6.48
C ALA A 58 -24.12 -6.46 -6.48
N THR A 59 -23.70 -5.88 -5.35
CA THR A 59 -23.41 -4.45 -5.22
C THR A 59 -22.25 -4.04 -6.12
N ALA A 60 -21.15 -4.77 -6.12
CA ALA A 60 -20.01 -4.49 -7.00
C ALA A 60 -20.39 -4.61 -8.49
N ALA A 61 -21.19 -5.62 -8.85
CA ALA A 61 -21.66 -5.78 -10.23
C ALA A 61 -22.52 -4.60 -10.66
N TRP A 62 -23.44 -4.16 -9.80
CA TRP A 62 -24.28 -2.98 -10.07
C TRP A 62 -23.42 -1.72 -10.24
N LEU A 63 -22.51 -1.45 -9.31
CA LEU A 63 -21.60 -0.29 -9.38
C LEU A 63 -20.76 -0.31 -10.67
N TYR A 64 -20.20 -1.46 -11.02
CA TYR A 64 -19.35 -1.63 -12.21
C TYR A 64 -20.15 -1.41 -13.50
N GLN A 65 -21.36 -1.96 -13.61
CA GLN A 65 -22.23 -1.80 -14.77
C GLN A 65 -22.68 -0.34 -14.98
N HIS A 66 -22.82 0.43 -13.90
CA HIS A 66 -23.24 1.84 -13.95
C HIS A 66 -22.05 2.81 -14.01
N GLY A 67 -20.81 2.32 -14.13
CA GLY A 67 -19.63 3.16 -14.33
C GLY A 67 -19.13 3.88 -13.07
N TYR A 68 -19.54 3.44 -11.87
CA TYR A 68 -19.00 3.99 -10.62
C TYR A 68 -17.54 3.55 -10.42
N SER A 69 -16.72 4.46 -9.88
CA SER A 69 -15.42 4.09 -9.31
C SER A 69 -15.61 3.67 -7.85
N PHE A 70 -15.10 2.49 -7.50
CA PHE A 70 -15.19 1.96 -6.15
C PHE A 70 -14.01 1.04 -5.86
N ASP A 71 -13.66 0.92 -4.59
CA ASP A 71 -12.66 0.00 -4.08
C ASP A 71 -13.35 -1.20 -3.45
N ALA A 72 -12.81 -2.41 -3.66
CA ALA A 72 -13.45 -3.64 -3.20
C ALA A 72 -12.47 -4.67 -2.63
N GLY A 73 -12.97 -5.42 -1.64
CA GLY A 73 -12.28 -6.55 -1.04
C GLY A 73 -11.27 -6.18 0.05
N ILE A 74 -10.56 -7.19 0.54
CA ILE A 74 -9.74 -7.11 1.75
C ILE A 74 -8.61 -6.06 1.69
N ALA A 75 -8.08 -5.79 0.49
CA ALA A 75 -7.04 -4.79 0.23
C ALA A 75 -7.55 -3.62 -0.63
N GLN A 76 -8.88 -3.45 -0.74
CA GLN A 76 -9.57 -2.33 -1.39
C GLN A 76 -9.01 -2.03 -2.80
N ILE A 77 -9.13 -2.99 -3.71
CA ILE A 77 -8.70 -2.82 -5.10
C ILE A 77 -9.71 -1.95 -5.86
N ASN A 78 -9.23 -0.86 -6.45
CA ASN A 78 -10.06 0.03 -7.26
C ASN A 78 -10.59 -0.65 -8.53
N SER A 79 -11.87 -0.45 -8.85
CA SER A 79 -12.58 -1.00 -10.00
C SER A 79 -11.93 -0.66 -11.36
N ALA A 80 -11.22 0.47 -11.45
CA ALA A 80 -10.45 0.84 -12.64
C ALA A 80 -9.32 -0.15 -12.97
N ASN A 81 -8.83 -0.91 -11.98
CA ASN A 81 -7.78 -1.91 -12.18
C ASN A 81 -8.32 -3.28 -12.58
N PHE A 82 -9.63 -3.54 -12.49
CA PHE A 82 -10.18 -4.91 -12.60
C PHE A 82 -9.82 -5.59 -13.91
N LYS A 83 -10.06 -4.92 -15.04
CA LYS A 83 -9.75 -5.46 -16.37
C LYS A 83 -8.28 -5.83 -16.52
N ARG A 84 -7.37 -4.97 -16.04
CA ARG A 84 -5.92 -5.16 -16.15
C ARG A 84 -5.41 -6.27 -15.23
N LEU A 85 -6.05 -6.47 -14.09
CA LEU A 85 -5.68 -7.48 -13.09
C LEU A 85 -6.50 -8.77 -13.21
N ASN A 86 -7.30 -8.91 -14.27
CA ASN A 86 -8.19 -10.05 -14.50
C ASN A 86 -9.13 -10.33 -13.29
N LEU A 87 -9.68 -9.26 -12.74
CA LEU A 87 -10.70 -9.30 -11.69
C LEU A 87 -12.07 -8.95 -12.27
N ASP A 88 -13.10 -9.34 -11.53
CA ASP A 88 -14.47 -8.92 -11.74
C ASP A 88 -15.20 -8.78 -10.39
N ALA A 89 -16.48 -8.39 -10.45
CA ALA A 89 -17.33 -8.23 -9.27
C ALA A 89 -17.50 -9.52 -8.45
N LYS A 90 -17.19 -10.70 -9.01
CA LYS A 90 -17.29 -11.98 -8.29
C LYS A 90 -15.99 -12.35 -7.58
N THR A 91 -14.89 -12.21 -8.31
CA THR A 91 -13.55 -12.67 -7.91
C THR A 91 -12.82 -11.69 -6.99
N VAL A 92 -13.16 -10.40 -7.03
CA VAL A 92 -12.49 -9.38 -6.19
C VAL A 92 -12.64 -9.62 -4.68
N PHE A 93 -13.65 -10.36 -4.24
CA PHE A 93 -13.90 -10.65 -2.83
C PHE A 93 -13.24 -11.95 -2.34
N ASP A 94 -12.60 -12.73 -3.23
CA ASP A 94 -11.72 -13.82 -2.81
C ASP A 94 -10.45 -13.23 -2.18
N PRO A 95 -10.15 -13.51 -0.89
CA PRO A 95 -9.05 -12.84 -0.19
C PRO A 95 -7.70 -13.01 -0.88
N CYS A 96 -7.37 -14.21 -1.36
CA CYS A 96 -6.07 -14.44 -2.00
C CYS A 96 -5.97 -13.78 -3.37
N THR A 97 -7.03 -13.81 -4.16
CA THR A 97 -7.10 -13.11 -5.44
C THR A 97 -6.93 -11.60 -5.24
N ASN A 98 -7.59 -11.03 -4.24
CA ASN A 98 -7.48 -9.62 -3.89
C ASN A 98 -6.08 -9.24 -3.37
N ILE A 99 -5.48 -10.08 -2.51
CA ILE A 99 -4.10 -9.87 -2.01
C ILE A 99 -3.07 -9.95 -3.14
N LYS A 100 -3.23 -10.89 -4.09
CA LYS A 100 -2.36 -10.97 -5.28
C LYS A 100 -2.47 -9.72 -6.13
N ALA A 101 -3.69 -9.23 -6.35
CA ALA A 101 -3.91 -7.97 -7.06
C ALA A 101 -3.25 -6.77 -6.35
N ALA A 102 -3.39 -6.68 -5.03
CA ALA A 102 -2.71 -5.66 -4.21
C ALA A 102 -1.19 -5.74 -4.34
N ALA A 103 -0.63 -6.95 -4.28
CA ALA A 103 0.80 -7.17 -4.40
C ALA A 103 1.34 -6.72 -5.77
N ILE A 104 0.61 -7.00 -6.85
CA ILE A 104 0.96 -6.54 -8.21
C ILE A 104 0.97 -5.02 -8.29
N ILE A 105 -0.06 -4.33 -7.76
CA ILE A 105 -0.11 -2.86 -7.74
C ILE A 105 1.08 -2.31 -6.94
N PHE A 106 1.33 -2.87 -5.76
CA PHE A 106 2.41 -2.42 -4.90
C PHE A 106 3.79 -2.59 -5.54
N ASP A 107 4.08 -3.76 -6.12
CA ASP A 107 5.35 -4.03 -6.83
C ASP A 107 5.54 -3.08 -8.03
N GLN A 108 4.48 -2.80 -8.79
CA GLN A 108 4.51 -1.83 -9.89
C GLN A 108 4.85 -0.41 -9.39
N ASN A 109 4.18 0.04 -8.33
CA ASN A 109 4.46 1.33 -7.71
C ASN A 109 5.89 1.40 -7.18
N TYR A 110 6.37 0.34 -6.52
CA TYR A 110 7.73 0.24 -6.01
C TYR A 110 8.77 0.33 -7.13
N ARG A 111 8.60 -0.42 -8.23
CA ARG A 111 9.52 -0.36 -9.37
C ARG A 111 9.54 1.02 -10.00
N GLN A 112 8.39 1.66 -10.16
CA GLN A 112 8.29 3.02 -10.69
C GLN A 112 8.99 4.02 -9.77
N ALA A 113 8.75 3.94 -8.46
CA ALA A 113 9.37 4.83 -7.48
C ALA A 113 10.89 4.62 -7.44
N TYR A 114 11.35 3.37 -7.39
CA TYR A 114 12.77 3.01 -7.36
C TYR A 114 13.52 3.49 -8.60
N GLY A 115 12.90 3.42 -9.78
CA GLY A 115 13.49 3.97 -11.01
C GLY A 115 13.81 5.47 -10.95
N ILE A 116 13.19 6.20 -10.02
CA ILE A 116 13.40 7.64 -9.82
C ILE A 116 14.27 7.91 -8.58
N THR A 117 14.03 7.20 -7.49
CA THR A 117 14.69 7.47 -6.20
C THR A 117 16.05 6.81 -6.08
N GLN A 118 16.24 5.65 -6.72
CA GLN A 118 17.38 4.75 -6.54
C GLN A 118 17.67 4.37 -5.07
N ASP A 119 16.70 4.61 -4.19
CA ASP A 119 16.74 4.29 -2.76
C ASP A 119 15.57 3.35 -2.46
N PRO A 120 15.84 2.08 -2.08
CA PRO A 120 14.80 1.10 -1.77
C PRO A 120 13.84 1.54 -0.68
N GLN A 121 14.32 2.25 0.35
CA GLN A 121 13.49 2.70 1.47
C GLN A 121 12.51 3.75 1.01
N ARG A 122 13.03 4.72 0.26
CA ARG A 122 12.21 5.77 -0.28
C ARG A 122 11.20 5.22 -1.27
N ALA A 123 11.61 4.27 -2.11
CA ALA A 123 10.73 3.63 -3.08
C ALA A 123 9.56 2.88 -2.41
N ILE A 124 9.77 2.23 -1.26
CA ILE A 124 8.69 1.60 -0.50
C ILE A 124 7.67 2.63 0.00
N LEU A 125 8.13 3.73 0.59
CA LEU A 125 7.23 4.76 1.12
C LEU A 125 6.46 5.48 0.02
N ASP A 126 7.13 5.74 -1.10
CA ASP A 126 6.49 6.29 -2.29
C ASP A 126 5.48 5.30 -2.88
N ALA A 127 5.78 3.99 -2.88
CA ALA A 127 4.85 2.96 -3.33
C ALA A 127 3.60 2.89 -2.44
N ILE A 128 3.74 3.05 -1.12
CA ILE A 128 2.64 3.16 -0.17
C ILE A 128 1.79 4.40 -0.47
N SER A 129 2.44 5.54 -0.70
CA SER A 129 1.77 6.80 -1.06
C SER A 129 0.96 6.67 -2.36
N MET A 130 1.56 6.02 -3.37
CA MET A 130 0.92 5.72 -4.65
C MET A 130 -0.21 4.69 -4.53
N TYR A 131 -0.11 3.73 -3.61
CA TYR A 131 -1.19 2.77 -3.38
C TYR A 131 -2.48 3.50 -2.95
N ASN A 132 -2.36 4.52 -2.11
CA ASN A 132 -3.49 5.30 -1.62
C ASN A 132 -4.02 6.36 -2.61
N THR A 133 -3.15 7.03 -3.36
CA THR A 133 -3.53 8.23 -4.13
C THR A 133 -3.15 8.20 -5.60
N GLY A 134 -2.35 7.22 -6.03
CA GLY A 134 -1.64 7.24 -7.31
C GLY A 134 -0.47 8.24 -7.38
N SER A 135 -0.31 9.11 -6.38
CA SER A 135 0.77 10.08 -6.29
C SER A 135 1.86 9.62 -5.32
N ARG A 136 3.12 9.85 -5.68
CA ARG A 136 4.25 9.61 -4.77
C ARG A 136 4.21 10.48 -3.52
N THR A 137 3.55 11.64 -3.55
CA THR A 137 3.66 12.65 -2.49
C THR A 137 2.37 12.86 -1.69
N GLN A 138 1.19 12.66 -2.28
CA GLN A 138 -0.08 13.00 -1.62
C GLN A 138 -0.40 12.08 -0.43
N GLY A 139 0.00 10.82 -0.47
CA GLY A 139 -0.13 9.89 0.66
C GLY A 139 0.75 10.25 1.87
N PHE A 140 1.81 11.05 1.69
CA PHE A 140 2.53 11.66 2.81
C PHE A 140 1.74 12.82 3.40
N ALA A 141 1.24 13.70 2.52
CA ALA A 141 0.52 14.91 2.91
C ALA A 141 -0.77 14.62 3.67
N ASN A 142 -1.49 13.55 3.29
CA ASN A 142 -2.73 13.14 3.97
C ASN A 142 -2.48 12.21 5.18
N GLY A 143 -1.22 11.91 5.51
CA GLY A 143 -0.84 11.08 6.65
C GLY A 143 -0.93 9.56 6.45
N TYR A 144 -1.40 9.09 5.30
CA TYR A 144 -1.57 7.66 5.02
C TYR A 144 -0.26 6.87 5.17
N VAL A 145 0.85 7.37 4.60
CA VAL A 145 2.16 6.69 4.69
C VAL A 145 2.58 6.48 6.14
N ARG A 146 2.38 7.49 7.00
CA ARG A 146 2.69 7.39 8.43
C ARG A 146 1.88 6.27 9.08
N LYS A 147 0.57 6.25 8.83
CA LYS A 147 -0.34 5.25 9.39
C LYS A 147 0.08 3.81 9.03
N ILE A 148 0.49 3.58 7.77
CA ILE A 148 0.99 2.28 7.32
C ILE A 148 2.30 1.91 8.02
N VAL A 149 3.27 2.83 8.10
CA VAL A 149 4.55 2.56 8.75
C VAL A 149 4.37 2.26 10.25
N ASP A 150 3.54 3.03 10.95
CA ASP A 150 3.26 2.81 12.36
C ASP A 150 2.62 1.43 12.58
N THR A 151 1.64 1.06 11.74
CA THR A 151 0.98 -0.25 11.77
C THR A 151 1.97 -1.39 11.49
N ALA A 152 2.85 -1.20 10.51
CA ALA A 152 3.85 -2.18 10.12
C ALA A 152 4.85 -2.41 11.26
N THR A 153 5.42 -1.33 11.80
CA THR A 153 6.47 -1.38 12.83
C THR A 153 5.98 -1.72 14.23
N SER A 154 4.69 -1.53 14.53
CA SER A 154 4.07 -2.02 15.77
C SER A 154 4.00 -3.56 15.86
N ASN A 155 4.31 -4.26 14.75
CA ASN A 155 4.47 -5.71 14.73
C ASN A 155 5.97 -6.07 14.72
N PRO A 156 6.52 -6.64 15.81
CA PRO A 156 7.97 -6.83 15.99
C PRO A 156 8.64 -7.80 14.99
N ASN A 157 7.85 -8.50 14.16
CA ASN A 157 8.34 -9.42 13.13
C ASN A 157 8.54 -8.77 11.75
N ILE A 158 8.39 -7.45 11.62
CA ILE A 158 8.86 -6.78 10.41
C ILE A 158 10.37 -6.63 10.52
N ILE A 159 11.08 -7.31 9.63
CA ILE A 159 12.51 -7.10 9.41
C ILE A 159 12.71 -5.58 9.26
N PRO A 160 13.40 -4.92 10.21
CA PRO A 160 13.78 -3.54 10.04
C PRO A 160 14.50 -3.47 8.70
N LEU A 161 14.05 -2.57 7.82
CA LEU A 161 14.75 -2.34 6.58
C LEU A 161 16.07 -1.61 6.93
N THR A 162 17.03 -2.33 7.51
CA THR A 162 18.43 -1.93 7.57
C THR A 162 19.13 -2.80 6.55
N GLY A 163 19.25 -2.27 5.33
CA GLY A 163 20.18 -2.82 4.36
C GLY A 163 21.60 -2.75 4.92
N LYS A 164 22.21 -3.89 5.21
CA LYS A 164 23.67 -4.01 5.12
C LYS A 164 24.00 -4.48 3.71
N GLU A 165 23.94 -3.57 2.75
CA GLU A 165 24.82 -3.68 1.59
C GLU A 165 26.16 -3.03 1.96
N LYS A 166 27.24 -3.81 1.92
CA LYS A 166 28.59 -3.32 2.11
C LYS A 166 28.90 -2.31 0.99
N GLN A 167 28.87 -1.03 1.31
CA GLN A 167 29.50 0.00 0.49
C GLN A 167 31.02 -0.21 0.47
N LYS A 168 31.56 -0.50 -0.70
CA LYS A 168 32.99 -0.34 -0.97
C LYS A 168 33.21 1.15 -1.27
N GLN A 169 33.85 1.86 -0.33
CA GLN A 169 34.32 3.24 -0.51
C GLN A 169 35.53 3.27 -1.44
N THR A 170 35.63 4.29 -2.30
CA THR A 170 36.86 5.08 -2.59
C THR A 170 36.53 6.29 -3.50
N PRO A 171 37.36 7.36 -3.56
CA PRO A 171 36.94 8.67 -3.06
C PRO A 171 36.80 9.81 -4.11
N LYS A 172 36.18 10.88 -3.59
CA LYS A 172 36.02 12.28 -4.02
C LYS A 172 36.90 12.79 -5.18
N ASP A 173 36.25 13.56 -6.05
CA ASP A 173 36.85 14.80 -6.56
C ASP A 173 35.81 15.94 -6.56
N GLU A 174 36.24 17.09 -6.05
CA GLU A 174 35.42 18.27 -5.81
C GLU A 174 35.23 19.08 -7.09
N ARG A 175 34.01 19.55 -7.36
CA ARG A 175 33.80 20.84 -8.03
C ARG A 175 32.40 21.39 -7.76
N GLN A 176 32.40 22.54 -7.09
CA GLN A 176 31.26 23.37 -6.72
C GLN A 176 30.52 23.90 -7.96
N LYS A 177 29.17 24.03 -7.89
CA LYS A 177 28.45 25.29 -8.19
C LYS A 177 26.93 25.20 -7.94
N GLN A 178 26.46 26.20 -7.20
CA GLN A 178 25.13 26.84 -7.17
C GLN A 178 23.94 26.09 -6.56
N LYS A 179 23.55 26.54 -5.36
CA LYS A 179 22.31 26.21 -4.64
C LYS A 179 21.09 26.72 -5.41
N GLN A 180 20.41 25.83 -6.12
CA GLN A 180 18.95 25.87 -6.16
C GLN A 180 18.45 25.20 -4.87
N GLN A 181 17.48 25.80 -4.19
CA GLN A 181 16.78 25.10 -3.11
C GLN A 181 16.22 23.81 -3.71
N ALA A 182 16.63 22.67 -3.15
CA ALA A 182 16.13 21.38 -3.57
C ALA A 182 14.59 21.40 -3.52
N PRO A 183 13.90 20.80 -4.51
CA PRO A 183 12.45 20.67 -4.46
C PRO A 183 12.05 20.07 -3.10
N TYR A 184 11.00 20.64 -2.49
CA TYR A 184 10.44 20.14 -1.23
C TYR A 184 10.27 18.61 -1.32
N ASP A 185 11.00 17.89 -0.47
CA ASP A 185 10.89 16.44 -0.37
C ASP A 185 9.94 16.10 0.79
N PRO A 186 8.73 15.57 0.54
CA PRO A 186 7.82 15.15 1.60
C PRO A 186 8.43 14.12 2.56
N TYR A 187 9.49 13.43 2.13
CA TYR A 187 10.24 12.51 2.97
C TYR A 187 11.03 13.21 4.07
N ASP A 188 11.54 14.43 3.83
CA ASP A 188 12.23 15.20 4.85
C ASP A 188 11.25 15.64 5.94
N VAL A 189 10.04 16.04 5.55
CA VAL A 189 8.96 16.35 6.50
C VAL A 189 8.49 15.11 7.24
N TYR A 190 8.35 13.98 6.54
CA TYR A 190 8.02 12.70 7.17
C TYR A 190 9.07 12.34 8.23
N LYS A 191 10.36 12.33 7.89
CA LYS A 191 11.47 12.10 8.81
C LYS A 191 11.47 13.07 9.99
N ALA A 192 11.30 14.36 9.74
CA ALA A 192 11.32 15.39 10.79
C ALA A 192 10.11 15.31 11.73
N SER A 193 9.00 14.73 11.27
CA SER A 193 7.76 14.59 12.03
C SER A 193 7.63 13.28 12.80
N GLN A 194 8.63 12.39 12.72
CA GLN A 194 8.74 11.23 13.60
C GLN A 194 9.39 11.66 14.92
N PRO A 195 8.96 11.12 16.08
CA PRO A 195 9.68 11.34 17.34
C PRO A 195 11.14 10.92 17.18
N ALA A 196 12.07 11.70 17.73
CA ALA A 196 13.48 11.35 17.72
C ALA A 196 13.70 10.00 18.43
N HIS A 197 14.57 9.16 17.85
CA HIS A 197 15.00 7.80 18.27
C HIS A 197 14.09 6.67 17.73
N ILE A 198 14.61 5.75 16.90
CA ILE A 198 15.53 4.66 17.30
C ILE A 198 16.75 4.56 16.35
N LYS A 199 17.96 4.73 16.88
CA LYS A 199 19.19 4.23 16.22
C LYS A 199 19.31 2.74 16.53
N VAL A 200 19.30 1.88 15.50
CA VAL A 200 19.61 0.45 15.61
C VAL A 200 20.98 0.23 14.93
N TYR A 201 21.89 -0.43 15.64
CA TYR A 201 23.27 -0.74 15.26
C TYR A 201 23.39 -1.70 14.06
#